data_AF-A0A5B7IUF8-F1
#
_entry.id   AF-A0A5B7IUF8-F1
#
_cell.length_a   1.000
_cell.length_b   1.000
_cell.length_c   1.000
_cell.angle_alpha   90.00
_cell.angle_beta   90.00
_cell.angle_gamma   90.00
#
_symmetry.space_group_name_H-M   'P 1'
#
loop_
_entity.id
_entity.type
_entity.pdbx_description
1 polymer ?
#
loop_
_entity_poly.entity_id
_entity_poly.type
_entity_poly.pdbx_seq_one_letter_code
_entity_poly.pdbx_strand_id
1 'polypeptide(L)' 'MALIETGESMKQIADIKYNLDDNMKMNFLEPLHTLSTKDIKEVQVRG' A
#
# COMPACT_ATOMS: atom_id res chain seq x y z
N MET A 1 20.33 26.77 9.93
CA MET A 1 19.01 26.82 9.25
C MET A 1 18.87 25.69 8.24
N ALA A 2 19.76 25.56 7.24
CA ALA A 2 19.67 24.50 6.22
C ALA A 2 19.47 23.06 6.74
N LEU A 3 20.15 22.67 7.83
CA LEU A 3 19.98 21.33 8.40
C LEU A 3 18.59 21.11 9.04
N ILE A 4 18.00 22.17 9.61
CA ILE A 4 16.68 22.11 10.23
C ILE A 4 15.61 21.94 9.15
N GLU A 5 15.67 22.76 8.10
CA GLU A 5 14.77 22.67 6.92
C GLU A 5 14.89 21.32 6.21
N THR A 6 16.11 20.79 6.11
CA THR A 6 16.36 19.45 5.58
C THR A 6 15.69 18.39 6.45
N GLY A 7 15.81 18.49 7.78
CA GLY A 7 15.17 17.57 8.72
C GLY A 7 13.64 17.61 8.65
N GLU A 8 13.04 18.77 8.45
CA GLU A 8 11.59 18.93 8.24
C GLU A 8 11.14 18.30 6.92
N SER A 9 11.90 18.52 5.84
CA SER A 9 11.64 17.93 4.54
C SER A 9 11.69 16.39 4.59
N MET A 10 12.67 15.83 5.32
CA MET A 10 12.78 14.38 5.50
C MET A 10 11.58 13.78 6.26
N LYS A 11 11.03 14.49 7.25
CA LYS A 11 9.80 14.05 7.95
C LYS A 11 8.61 13.99 6.98
N GLN A 12 8.42 15.03 6.18
CA GLN A 12 7.34 15.07 5.20
C GLN A 12 7.45 13.93 4.17
N ILE A 13 8.67 13.63 3.70
CA ILE A 13 8.90 12.50 2.79
C ILE A 13 8.56 11.16 3.46
N ALA A 14 8.90 10.98 4.73
CA ALA A 14 8.55 9.78 5.48
C ALA A 14 7.03 9.61 5.57
N ASP A 15 6.29 10.69 5.88
CA ASP A 15 4.83 10.66 5.95
C ASP A 15 4.20 10.32 4.60
N ILE A 16 4.72 10.91 3.50
CA ILE A 16 4.28 10.59 2.13
C ILE A 16 4.53 9.12 1.81
N LYS A 17 5.71 8.58 2.17
CA LYS A 17 6.06 7.18 1.95
C LYS A 17 5.09 6.25 2.68
N TYR A 18 4.83 6.49 3.97
CA TYR A 18 3.92 5.63 4.73
C TYR A 18 2.50 5.67 4.17
N ASN A 19 2.01 6.88 3.81
CA ASN A 19 0.71 7.01 3.15
C ASN A 19 0.67 6.26 1.81
N LEU A 20 1.74 6.31 1.01
CA LEU A 20 1.82 5.57 -0.24
C LEU A 20 1.81 4.06 -0.01
N ASP A 21 2.59 3.57 0.96
CA ASP A 21 2.67 2.15 1.31
C ASP A 21 1.28 1.61 1.72
N ASP A 22 0.57 2.35 2.58
CA ASP A 22 -0.78 2.00 3.03
C ASP A 22 -1.81 2.02 1.88
N ASN A 23 -1.75 3.04 1.03
CA ASN A 23 -2.63 3.13 -0.14
C ASN A 23 -2.38 1.99 -1.14
N MET A 24 -1.12 1.62 -1.37
CA MET A 24 -0.78 0.50 -2.24
C MET A 24 -1.31 -0.82 -1.68
N LYS A 25 -1.17 -1.02 -0.36
CA LYS A 25 -1.63 -2.24 0.30
C LYS A 25 -3.15 -2.37 0.23
N MET A 26 -3.88 -1.34 0.66
CA MET A 26 -5.35 -1.40 0.75
C MET A 26 -6.03 -1.40 -0.62
N ASN A 27 -5.54 -0.63 -1.58
CA ASN A 27 -6.23 -0.45 -2.86
C ASN A 27 -5.82 -1.49 -3.92
N PHE A 28 -4.67 -2.15 -3.76
CA PHE A 28 -4.16 -3.08 -4.76
C PHE A 28 -3.82 -4.44 -4.15
N LEU A 29 -2.91 -4.51 -3.17
CA LEU A 29 -2.38 -5.79 -2.71
C LEU A 29 -3.43 -6.67 -2.02
N GLU A 30 -4.21 -6.10 -1.10
CA GLU A 30 -5.27 -6.82 -0.40
C GLU A 30 -6.41 -7.27 -1.33
N PRO A 31 -6.93 -6.41 -2.22
CA PRO A 31 -7.91 -6.83 -3.23
C PRO A 31 -7.39 -7.94 -4.15
N LEU A 32 -6.16 -7.83 -4.66
CA LEU A 32 -5.58 -8.85 -5.54
C LEU A 32 -5.36 -10.18 -4.80
N HIS A 33 -4.91 -10.12 -3.55
CA HIS A 33 -4.79 -11.31 -2.72
C HIS A 33 -6.14 -11.97 -2.50
N THR A 34 -7.19 -11.21 -2.20
CA THR A 34 -8.56 -11.71 -2.03
C THR A 34 -9.07 -12.37 -3.31
N LEU A 35 -8.92 -11.70 -4.45
CA LEU A 35 -9.30 -12.22 -5.76
C LEU A 35 -8.63 -13.56 -6.06
N SER A 36 -7.32 -13.67 -5.83
CA SER A 36 -6.54 -14.88 -6.10
C SER A 36 -6.85 -16.03 -5.14
N THR A 37 -6.97 -15.73 -3.85
CA THR A 37 -7.06 -16.77 -2.81
C THR A 37 -8.48 -17.24 -2.54
N LYS A 38 -9.48 -16.41 -2.85
CA LYS A 38 -10.89 -16.70 -2.60
C LYS A 38 -11.68 -16.79 -3.90
N ASP A 39 -11.83 -15.67 -4.60
CA ASP A 39 -12.85 -15.55 -5.65
C ASP A 39 -12.54 -16.46 -6.85
N ILE A 40 -11.28 -16.51 -7.31
CA ILE A 40 -10.86 -17.42 -8.39
C ILE A 40 -11.03 -18.89 -7.97
N LYS A 41 -10.65 -19.24 -6.73
CA LYS A 41 -10.79 -20.61 -6.24
C LYS A 41 -12.25 -21.02 -6.13
N GLU A 42 -13.12 -20.12 -5.69
CA GLU A 42 -14.57 -20.36 -5.61
C GLU A 42 -15.16 -20.67 -6.99
N VAL A 43 -14.74 -19.95 -8.03
CA VAL A 43 -15.14 -20.25 -9.42
C VAL A 43 -14.60 -21.60 -9.88
N GLN A 44 -13.33 -21.90 -9.61
CA GLN A 44 -12.71 -23.18 -9.99
C GLN A 44 -13.37 -24.41 -9.32
N VAL A 45 -13.88 -24.26 -8.10
CA VAL A 45 -14.58 -25.34 -7.39
C VAL A 45 -16.02 -25.54 -7.89
N ARG A 46 -16.63 -24.49 -8.45
CA ARG A 46 -18.04 -24.51 -8.91
C ARG A 46 -18.24 -24.87 -10.39
N GLY A 47 -17.18 -24.79 -11.20
CA GLY A 47 -17.20 -25.18 -12.62
C GLY A 47 -16.86 -26.65 -12.81
#